data_AF-A0A1A8A1N2-F1
#
_entry.id   AF-A0A1A8A1N2-F1
#
_cell.length_a   1.000
_cell.length_b   1.000
_cell.length_c   1.000
_cell.angle_alpha   90.00
_cell.angle_beta   90.00
_cell.angle_gamma   90.00
#
_symmetry.space_group_name_H-M   'P 1'
#
loop_
_entity.id
_entity.type
_entity.pdbx_description
1 polymer ?
#
loop_
_entity_poly.entity_id
_entity_poly.type
_entity_poly.pdbx_seq_one_letter_code
_entity_poly.pdbx_strand_id
1 'polypeptide(L)'
;MTRRLSSSTRSHTEDSIFLRPDEDPVWLDEPTKNEKLGDGAPKKDGLPGCQDGPAGSPNQQGEEVLGHKLFTLVIEIYCWAVLFIASQVMGYWVFFVLEGNGPLSSIYKALQVIDFYLSFVLPCQTIFGTDSKLLMKELENTSQHNWIVRGTAGIGVTICAVMVINIVCKWHYGTDLWSSESITRDIGDRRQSVSRQPSFTLSEWTDAQEDLLDLDPIPQTPVFDLGTDTKMEADASTLTVTPVGLQERRGSNVSLTLDMCTPGCTEPYGYGAQLSPRDQSAQEYLRQGTHVLTPAMLHTRAMDDQNLQAEFYETPMNFVDPKEYNYPGLVRKNRYKTILPNTHSRVILKSQDEDDFLSTYINANYLKGYGDEENAYIATQGPTVNTVGDFWRMVWQEKSPIIVMITNLEEKNEKCAEYWPEDTVTHEGIEITVVSVTEEDDYSLRVFTLTCEEEKRTLKHYWYTSWPDQKTPDKAPPLLELVQEVERARDEALPSSGPIIVHCSAGIGRTGCFIATSILCKQLRTEGVADILRTTCQLRLDRGGMIQTCEQYQFVHHVLSLYEKQLSHTAEE
;
A
#
# COMPACT_ATOMS: atom_id res chain seq x y z
N MET A 1 36.01 -23.47 -51.75
CA MET A 1 36.67 -24.58 -52.48
C MET A 1 36.82 -25.76 -51.52
N THR A 2 35.77 -26.57 -51.36
CA THR A 2 35.49 -27.87 -52.03
C THR A 2 36.30 -29.07 -51.52
N ARG A 3 35.64 -29.93 -50.74
CA ARG A 3 35.77 -31.41 -50.63
C ARG A 3 34.67 -31.85 -49.65
N ARG A 4 33.85 -32.90 -49.83
CA ARG A 4 33.76 -33.97 -50.85
C ARG A 4 32.37 -34.62 -50.66
N LEU A 5 31.66 -34.86 -51.76
CA LEU A 5 30.53 -35.80 -51.86
C LEU A 5 31.07 -37.22 -52.11
N SER A 6 30.39 -38.24 -51.59
CA SER A 6 30.16 -39.60 -52.14
C SER A 6 29.61 -40.47 -51.01
N SER A 7 28.29 -40.68 -50.90
CA SER A 7 27.44 -41.66 -51.61
C SER A 7 27.65 -43.11 -51.16
N SER A 8 26.65 -43.68 -50.48
CA SER A 8 26.25 -45.07 -50.68
C SER A 8 24.76 -45.25 -50.41
N THR A 9 24.03 -45.30 -51.52
CA THR A 9 22.80 -46.06 -51.79
C THR A 9 22.42 -47.16 -50.78
N ARG A 10 21.14 -47.20 -50.37
CA ARG A 10 20.17 -48.18 -50.88
C ARG A 10 18.72 -47.82 -50.49
N SER A 11 17.86 -47.85 -51.49
CA SER A 11 16.41 -47.61 -51.50
C SER A 11 15.59 -48.88 -51.20
N HIS A 12 14.40 -48.71 -50.60
CA HIS A 12 13.12 -49.36 -50.94
C HIS A 12 12.01 -48.53 -50.23
N THR A 13 11.29 -47.65 -50.94
CA THR A 13 9.93 -47.84 -51.55
C THR A 13 8.88 -48.23 -50.49
N GLU A 14 8.14 -47.26 -49.96
CA GLU A 14 6.81 -46.78 -50.44
C GLU A 14 5.67 -47.66 -49.92
N ASP A 15 4.86 -47.16 -48.98
CA ASP A 15 3.48 -46.73 -49.26
C ASP A 15 2.77 -46.16 -48.01
N SER A 16 2.64 -44.82 -48.01
CA SER A 16 1.39 -44.06 -47.99
C SER A 16 0.13 -44.68 -47.35
N ILE A 17 -0.48 -44.02 -46.35
CA ILE A 17 -1.73 -43.21 -46.51
C ILE A 17 -2.19 -42.63 -45.16
N PHE A 18 -2.72 -41.42 -45.31
CA PHE A 18 -3.20 -40.38 -44.39
C PHE A 18 -4.41 -40.70 -43.48
N LEU A 19 -4.39 -40.05 -42.29
CA LEU A 19 -5.49 -39.39 -41.49
C LEU A 19 -6.70 -40.24 -41.02
N ARG A 20 -7.18 -40.19 -39.76
CA ARG A 20 -7.64 -39.04 -38.94
C ARG A 20 -7.83 -39.43 -37.45
N PRO A 21 -8.00 -38.44 -36.54
CA PRO A 21 -8.08 -38.60 -35.08
C PRO A 21 -9.53 -38.83 -34.60
N ASP A 22 -9.67 -39.37 -33.38
CA ASP A 22 -10.73 -39.14 -32.37
C ASP A 22 -10.84 -40.40 -31.50
N GLU A 23 -10.63 -40.29 -30.18
CA GLU A 23 -11.33 -41.08 -29.14
C GLU A 23 -10.85 -40.68 -27.73
N ASP A 24 -11.77 -40.13 -26.94
CA ASP A 24 -11.62 -39.86 -25.50
C ASP A 24 -11.73 -41.17 -24.67
N PRO A 25 -11.09 -41.26 -23.49
CA PRO A 25 -11.06 -42.50 -22.72
C PRO A 25 -12.33 -42.76 -21.90
N VAL A 26 -12.85 -43.98 -22.05
CA VAL A 26 -13.97 -44.57 -21.30
C VAL A 26 -13.52 -45.06 -19.92
N TRP A 27 -14.27 -44.70 -18.89
CA TRP A 27 -14.14 -45.14 -17.50
C TRP A 27 -14.54 -46.63 -17.33
N LEU A 28 -13.77 -47.38 -16.53
CA LEU A 28 -14.05 -48.77 -16.16
C LEU A 28 -14.69 -48.86 -14.77
N ASP A 29 -15.70 -49.72 -14.68
CA ASP A 29 -16.63 -49.95 -13.57
C ASP A 29 -16.04 -50.48 -12.25
N GLU A 30 -16.73 -50.15 -11.16
CA GLU A 30 -16.64 -50.77 -9.81
C GLU A 30 -17.13 -52.23 -9.76
N PRO A 31 -16.99 -52.91 -8.59
CA PRO A 31 -18.06 -53.79 -8.13
C PRO A 31 -18.49 -53.62 -6.65
N THR A 32 -19.79 -53.35 -6.46
CA THR A 32 -20.77 -53.93 -5.48
C THR A 32 -20.52 -53.79 -3.96
N LYS A 33 -21.48 -53.49 -3.06
CA LYS A 33 -22.81 -54.13 -2.86
C LYS A 33 -23.71 -53.42 -1.80
N ASN A 34 -25.03 -53.66 -1.89
CA ASN A 34 -26.10 -53.71 -0.85
C ASN A 34 -27.14 -52.57 -0.68
N GLU A 35 -28.30 -52.81 -1.32
CA GLU A 35 -29.70 -52.80 -0.82
C GLU A 35 -30.28 -51.63 0.01
N LYS A 36 -31.33 -50.95 -0.53
CA LYS A 36 -32.75 -51.12 -0.12
C LYS A 36 -33.76 -50.25 -0.91
N LEU A 37 -34.70 -50.96 -1.55
CA LEU A 37 -36.15 -50.75 -1.78
C LEU A 37 -36.82 -49.35 -1.58
N GLY A 38 -37.63 -48.93 -2.57
CA GLY A 38 -38.84 -48.10 -2.32
C GLY A 38 -39.38 -47.22 -3.46
N ASP A 39 -40.23 -47.80 -4.32
CA ASP A 39 -41.43 -47.28 -5.03
C ASP A 39 -41.50 -45.91 -5.76
N GLY A 40 -42.05 -45.96 -6.99
CA GLY A 40 -43.13 -45.05 -7.42
C GLY A 40 -42.92 -44.17 -8.66
N ALA A 41 -43.29 -44.67 -9.85
CA ALA A 41 -43.49 -43.92 -11.11
C ALA A 41 -44.79 -43.04 -11.06
N PRO A 42 -45.20 -42.22 -12.09
CA PRO A 42 -44.71 -42.19 -13.47
C PRO A 42 -44.57 -40.80 -14.18
N LYS A 43 -43.99 -40.91 -15.38
CA LYS A 43 -43.79 -39.95 -16.48
C LYS A 43 -45.01 -39.09 -16.86
N LYS A 44 -44.71 -37.90 -17.42
CA LYS A 44 -45.48 -37.32 -18.53
C LYS A 44 -44.55 -36.59 -19.52
N ASP A 45 -44.74 -36.91 -20.79
CA ASP A 45 -44.00 -36.45 -21.97
C ASP A 45 -44.31 -34.99 -22.35
N GLY A 46 -43.33 -34.32 -22.99
CA GLY A 46 -43.50 -33.07 -23.72
C GLY A 46 -42.19 -32.44 -24.21
N LEU A 47 -41.79 -32.71 -25.46
CA LEU A 47 -40.81 -31.97 -26.27
C LEU A 47 -41.58 -31.06 -27.27
N PRO A 48 -40.95 -30.11 -28.01
CA PRO A 48 -39.75 -29.31 -27.73
C PRO A 48 -39.95 -27.80 -28.03
N GLY A 49 -39.03 -26.96 -27.55
CA GLY A 49 -38.82 -25.60 -28.04
C GLY A 49 -37.34 -25.23 -27.97
N CYS A 50 -36.67 -25.17 -29.13
CA CYS A 50 -35.28 -24.71 -29.25
C CYS A 50 -35.16 -23.21 -28.99
N GLN A 51 -34.14 -22.81 -28.22
CA GLN A 51 -33.31 -21.63 -28.49
C GLN A 51 -31.97 -21.71 -27.72
N ASP A 52 -30.93 -22.02 -28.49
CA ASP A 52 -29.50 -21.64 -28.48
C ASP A 52 -28.84 -20.88 -27.29
N GLY A 53 -27.68 -21.38 -26.84
CA GLY A 53 -26.54 -20.58 -26.31
C GLY A 53 -26.04 -20.90 -24.88
N PRO A 54 -24.72 -20.96 -24.60
CA PRO A 54 -24.14 -22.00 -23.73
C PRO A 54 -24.05 -21.70 -22.24
N ALA A 55 -24.06 -22.79 -21.48
CA ALA A 55 -24.06 -22.90 -20.03
C ALA A 55 -22.73 -22.47 -19.37
N GLY A 56 -22.85 -21.61 -18.36
CA GLY A 56 -21.85 -21.49 -17.28
C GLY A 56 -22.05 -22.60 -16.26
N SER A 57 -20.96 -23.19 -15.80
CA SER A 57 -20.87 -24.21 -14.75
C SER A 57 -21.51 -23.71 -13.43
N PRO A 58 -22.55 -24.37 -12.87
CA PRO A 58 -23.28 -23.86 -11.70
C PRO A 58 -22.57 -23.98 -10.35
N ASN A 59 -21.36 -24.54 -10.28
CA ASN A 59 -20.78 -25.01 -9.01
C ASN A 59 -19.77 -24.07 -8.33
N GLN A 60 -19.37 -22.95 -8.94
CA GLN A 60 -18.47 -21.97 -8.29
C GLN A 60 -19.21 -20.82 -7.59
N GLN A 61 -20.40 -20.44 -8.07
CA GLN A 61 -21.21 -19.37 -7.47
C GLN A 61 -21.80 -19.74 -6.10
N GLY A 62 -21.98 -21.04 -5.81
CA GLY A 62 -22.48 -21.51 -4.51
C GLY A 62 -21.45 -21.40 -3.38
N GLU A 63 -20.18 -21.69 -3.66
CA GLU A 63 -19.09 -21.65 -2.68
C GLU A 63 -18.68 -20.22 -2.31
N GLU A 64 -18.61 -19.30 -3.28
CA GLU A 64 -18.29 -17.88 -3.02
C GLU A 64 -19.38 -17.18 -2.19
N VAL A 65 -20.65 -17.51 -2.43
CA VAL A 65 -21.78 -16.96 -1.66
C VAL A 65 -21.83 -17.53 -0.24
N LEU A 66 -21.42 -18.79 -0.04
CA LEU A 66 -21.32 -19.40 1.29
C LEU A 66 -20.17 -18.77 2.09
N GLY A 67 -19.01 -18.54 1.45
CA GLY A 67 -17.84 -17.91 2.06
C GLY A 67 -18.12 -16.49 2.53
N HIS A 68 -18.77 -15.67 1.70
CA HIS A 68 -19.17 -14.31 2.09
C HIS A 68 -20.16 -14.30 3.26
N LYS A 69 -21.15 -15.21 3.28
CA LYS A 69 -22.11 -15.33 4.38
C LYS A 69 -21.44 -15.77 5.69
N LEU A 70 -20.48 -16.68 5.62
CA LEU A 70 -19.70 -17.12 6.77
C LEU A 70 -18.84 -15.98 7.32
N PHE A 71 -18.19 -15.22 6.45
CA PHE A 71 -17.37 -14.07 6.83
C PHE A 71 -18.20 -12.96 7.51
N THR A 72 -19.38 -12.62 6.97
CA THR A 72 -20.28 -11.65 7.60
C THR A 72 -20.75 -12.10 8.98
N LEU A 73 -21.04 -13.40 9.14
CA LEU A 73 -21.45 -13.97 10.43
C LEU A 73 -20.30 -13.93 11.46
N VAL A 74 -19.07 -14.18 11.04
CA VAL A 74 -17.88 -14.09 11.91
C VAL A 74 -17.65 -12.65 12.39
N ILE A 75 -17.78 -11.66 11.50
CA ILE A 75 -17.67 -10.24 11.87
C ILE A 75 -18.76 -9.86 12.86
N GLU A 76 -20.00 -10.29 12.63
CA GLU A 76 -21.12 -9.99 13.52
C GLU A 76 -20.92 -10.56 14.92
N ILE A 77 -20.46 -11.82 15.03
CA ILE A 77 -20.09 -12.43 16.31
C ILE A 77 -18.98 -11.63 17.00
N TYR A 78 -17.97 -11.18 16.25
CA TYR A 78 -16.88 -10.38 16.79
C TYR A 78 -17.36 -9.03 17.34
N CYS A 79 -18.26 -8.34 16.63
CA CYS A 79 -18.87 -7.10 17.11
C CYS A 79 -19.65 -7.29 18.42
N TRP A 80 -20.43 -8.37 18.54
CA TRP A 80 -21.13 -8.71 19.78
C TRP A 80 -20.16 -9.06 20.92
N ALA A 81 -19.05 -9.74 20.62
CA ALA A 81 -18.02 -10.05 21.60
C ALA A 81 -17.32 -8.79 22.12
N VAL A 82 -16.99 -7.84 21.24
CA VAL A 82 -16.41 -6.53 21.62
C VAL A 82 -17.38 -5.74 22.50
N LEU A 83 -18.67 -5.68 22.12
CA LEU A 83 -19.70 -4.98 22.88
C LEU A 83 -19.89 -5.61 24.28
N PHE A 84 -19.85 -6.94 24.37
CA PHE A 84 -19.86 -7.65 25.65
C PHE A 84 -18.65 -7.28 26.51
N ILE A 85 -17.42 -7.39 25.97
CA ILE A 85 -16.20 -7.09 26.73
C ILE A 85 -16.18 -5.63 27.20
N ALA A 86 -16.50 -4.68 26.33
CA ALA A 86 -16.56 -3.26 26.68
C ALA A 86 -17.57 -2.98 27.80
N SER A 87 -18.77 -3.58 27.73
CA SER A 87 -19.79 -3.46 28.77
C SER A 87 -19.31 -4.00 30.12
N GLN A 88 -18.65 -5.16 30.13
CA GLN A 88 -18.14 -5.77 31.36
C GLN A 88 -16.97 -4.96 31.94
N VAL A 89 -16.01 -4.53 31.13
CA VAL A 89 -14.87 -3.69 31.56
C VAL A 89 -15.36 -2.39 32.20
N MET A 90 -16.29 -1.68 31.55
CA MET A 90 -16.87 -0.44 32.09
C MET A 90 -17.60 -0.66 33.41
N GLY A 91 -18.33 -1.77 33.52
CA GLY A 91 -19.03 -2.17 34.74
C GLY A 91 -18.12 -2.38 35.94
N TYR A 92 -17.08 -3.20 35.77
CA TYR A 92 -16.09 -3.45 36.83
C TYR A 92 -15.22 -2.23 37.12
N TRP A 93 -14.93 -1.41 36.11
CA TRP A 93 -14.22 -0.15 36.30
C TRP A 93 -14.98 0.79 37.25
N VAL A 94 -16.27 1.00 37.00
CA VAL A 94 -17.14 1.82 37.86
C VAL A 94 -17.22 1.26 39.29
N PHE A 95 -17.30 -0.07 39.44
CA PHE A 95 -17.26 -0.72 40.75
C PHE A 95 -15.98 -0.38 41.53
N PHE A 96 -14.80 -0.53 40.91
CA PHE A 96 -13.53 -0.26 41.59
C PHE A 96 -13.29 1.23 41.88
N VAL A 97 -13.78 2.14 41.02
CA VAL A 97 -13.76 3.58 41.27
C VAL A 97 -14.62 3.94 42.49
N LEU A 98 -15.80 3.33 42.63
CA LEU A 98 -16.70 3.58 43.76
C LEU A 98 -16.21 2.95 45.08
N GLU A 99 -15.36 1.93 45.03
CA GLU A 99 -14.62 1.44 46.19
C GLU A 99 -13.45 2.35 46.63
N GLY A 100 -13.19 3.45 45.92
CA GLY A 100 -12.16 4.42 46.28
C GLY A 100 -10.78 4.13 45.66
N ASN A 101 -10.70 3.23 44.68
CA ASN A 101 -9.47 3.06 43.90
C ASN A 101 -9.33 4.20 42.88
N GLY A 102 -8.09 4.62 42.61
CA GLY A 102 -7.81 5.63 41.58
C GLY A 102 -8.23 5.15 40.18
N PRO A 103 -8.65 6.05 39.27
CA PRO A 103 -9.28 5.69 38.00
C PRO A 103 -8.43 4.75 37.12
N LEU A 104 -7.11 4.95 37.09
CA LEU A 104 -6.19 4.10 36.32
C LEU A 104 -5.97 2.72 36.97
N SER A 105 -5.93 2.66 38.31
CA SER A 105 -5.83 1.38 39.05
C SER A 105 -7.11 0.55 38.90
N SER A 106 -8.26 1.21 38.84
CA SER A 106 -9.57 0.57 38.64
C SER A 106 -9.69 -0.09 37.26
N ILE A 107 -9.12 0.51 36.20
CA ILE A 107 -9.13 -0.09 34.85
C ILE A 107 -8.28 -1.36 34.85
N TYR A 108 -7.11 -1.32 35.47
CA TYR A 108 -6.22 -2.48 35.55
C TYR A 108 -6.88 -3.64 36.32
N LYS A 109 -7.53 -3.36 37.46
CA LYS A 109 -8.29 -4.36 38.21
C LYS A 109 -9.49 -4.90 37.41
N ALA A 110 -10.21 -4.05 36.68
CA ALA A 110 -11.31 -4.48 35.82
C ALA A 110 -10.84 -5.44 34.72
N LEU A 111 -9.70 -5.14 34.06
CA LEU A 111 -9.13 -6.03 33.04
C LEU A 111 -8.70 -7.39 33.60
N GLN A 112 -8.19 -7.45 34.83
CA GLN A 112 -7.85 -8.71 35.51
C GLN A 112 -9.09 -9.57 35.81
N VAL A 113 -10.22 -8.95 36.17
CA VAL A 113 -11.50 -9.67 36.34
C VAL A 113 -11.97 -10.25 35.01
N ILE A 114 -11.83 -9.50 33.92
CA ILE A 114 -12.21 -9.96 32.57
C ILE A 114 -11.33 -11.12 32.10
N ASP A 115 -10.03 -11.08 32.38
CA ASP A 115 -9.09 -12.18 32.10
C ASP A 115 -9.52 -13.49 32.79
N PHE A 116 -10.08 -13.41 34.01
CA PHE A 116 -10.67 -14.57 34.72
C PHE A 116 -11.86 -15.18 33.96
N TYR A 117 -12.78 -14.35 33.48
CA TYR A 117 -13.96 -14.82 32.76
C TYR A 117 -13.62 -15.36 31.36
N LEU A 118 -12.67 -14.73 30.65
CA LEU A 118 -12.18 -15.22 29.36
C LEU A 118 -11.42 -16.55 29.47
N SER A 119 -10.65 -16.73 30.55
CA SER A 119 -9.96 -17.99 30.84
C SER A 119 -10.90 -19.20 31.02
N PHE A 120 -12.18 -18.96 31.34
CA PHE A 120 -13.20 -20.03 31.41
C PHE A 120 -13.75 -20.41 30.02
N VAL A 121 -13.70 -19.50 29.05
CA VAL A 121 -14.28 -19.66 27.71
C VAL A 121 -13.25 -20.13 26.69
N LEU A 122 -11.98 -19.73 26.82
CA LEU A 122 -10.88 -20.09 25.93
C LEU A 122 -9.73 -20.70 26.76
N PRO A 123 -9.39 -22.00 26.59
CA PRO A 123 -8.34 -22.67 27.37
C PRO A 123 -6.89 -22.20 27.11
N CYS A 124 -6.68 -21.02 26.51
CA CYS A 124 -5.37 -20.59 26.02
C CYS A 124 -4.90 -19.30 26.73
N GLN A 125 -3.83 -19.45 27.53
CA GLN A 125 -2.94 -18.44 28.11
C GLN A 125 -3.55 -17.22 28.83
N THR A 126 -3.36 -17.18 30.16
CA THR A 126 -3.55 -15.99 31.01
C THR A 126 -2.60 -14.87 30.59
N ILE A 127 -3.11 -13.75 30.07
CA ILE A 127 -2.28 -12.62 29.60
C ILE A 127 -1.67 -11.87 30.78
N PHE A 128 -2.34 -11.85 31.93
CA PHE A 128 -1.88 -11.15 33.13
C PHE A 128 -1.63 -12.15 34.26
N GLY A 129 -0.45 -12.79 34.24
CA GLY A 129 -0.04 -13.74 35.26
C GLY A 129 0.09 -13.10 36.66
N THR A 130 -0.99 -13.11 37.46
CA THR A 130 -1.06 -13.46 38.91
C THR A 130 -2.43 -13.12 39.52
N ASP A 131 -2.96 -14.05 40.31
CA ASP A 131 -4.04 -13.95 41.33
C ASP A 131 -5.45 -13.42 40.98
N SER A 132 -5.94 -13.67 39.77
CA SER A 132 -7.35 -13.45 39.41
C SER A 132 -8.38 -14.14 40.34
N LYS A 133 -8.02 -15.30 40.92
CA LYS A 133 -8.83 -16.02 41.92
C LYS A 133 -8.94 -15.29 43.26
N LEU A 134 -7.92 -14.53 43.65
CA LEU A 134 -7.92 -13.77 44.90
C LEU A 134 -8.82 -12.53 44.76
N LEU A 135 -8.72 -11.85 43.63
CA LEU A 135 -9.55 -10.68 43.30
C LEU A 135 -11.04 -11.05 43.22
N MET A 136 -11.37 -12.21 42.65
CA MET A 136 -12.74 -12.74 42.63
C MET A 136 -13.28 -13.04 44.05
N LYS A 137 -12.44 -13.52 44.96
CA LYS A 137 -12.81 -13.77 46.36
C LYS A 137 -12.98 -12.47 47.15
N GLU A 138 -12.25 -11.42 46.78
CA GLU A 138 -12.42 -10.06 47.32
C GLU A 138 -13.75 -9.44 46.85
N LEU A 139 -14.08 -9.58 45.56
CA LEU A 139 -15.37 -9.20 44.97
C LEU A 139 -16.58 -9.89 45.63
N GLU A 140 -16.45 -11.15 46.03
CA GLU A 140 -17.51 -11.91 46.70
C GLU A 140 -17.73 -11.48 48.16
N ASN A 141 -16.69 -10.95 48.81
CA ASN A 141 -16.73 -10.49 50.21
C ASN A 141 -17.15 -9.02 50.38
N THR A 142 -17.14 -8.20 49.32
CA THR A 142 -17.61 -6.81 49.43
C THR A 142 -19.14 -6.73 49.48
N SER A 143 -19.68 -6.22 50.60
CA SER A 143 -21.12 -6.05 50.80
C SER A 143 -21.70 -4.71 50.29
N GLN A 144 -20.89 -3.66 50.14
CA GLN A 144 -21.36 -2.28 49.96
C GLN A 144 -21.78 -1.93 48.51
N HIS A 145 -21.27 -2.62 47.48
CA HIS A 145 -21.57 -2.29 46.07
C HIS A 145 -21.87 -3.52 45.18
N ASN A 146 -22.27 -4.65 45.79
CA ASN A 146 -22.55 -5.92 45.09
C ASN A 146 -23.67 -5.77 44.01
N TRP A 147 -24.56 -4.78 44.15
CA TRP A 147 -25.60 -4.48 43.15
C TRP A 147 -25.02 -4.10 41.77
N ILE A 148 -23.83 -3.48 41.71
CA ILE A 148 -23.15 -3.12 40.46
C ILE A 148 -22.60 -4.36 39.77
N VAL A 149 -22.00 -5.27 40.54
CA VAL A 149 -21.50 -6.55 40.04
C VAL A 149 -22.65 -7.42 39.50
N ARG A 150 -23.80 -7.43 40.20
CA ARG A 150 -25.00 -8.13 39.70
C ARG A 150 -25.63 -7.45 38.49
N GLY A 151 -25.64 -6.12 38.45
CA GLY A 151 -26.15 -5.35 37.32
C GLY A 151 -25.32 -5.57 36.05
N THR A 152 -24.00 -5.58 36.18
CA THR A 152 -23.05 -5.80 35.07
C THR A 152 -23.13 -7.23 34.53
N ALA A 153 -23.24 -8.23 35.41
CA ALA A 153 -23.54 -9.61 35.01
C ALA A 153 -24.90 -9.72 34.27
N GLY A 154 -25.94 -9.02 34.75
CA GLY A 154 -27.25 -8.99 34.11
C GLY A 154 -27.25 -8.35 32.71
N ILE A 155 -26.49 -7.27 32.52
CA ILE A 155 -26.28 -6.65 31.21
C ILE A 155 -25.56 -7.62 30.27
N GLY A 156 -24.53 -8.32 30.76
CA GLY A 156 -23.83 -9.35 29.98
C GLY A 156 -24.75 -10.46 29.49
N VAL A 157 -25.60 -11.02 30.37
CA VAL A 157 -26.60 -12.03 30.00
C VAL A 157 -27.60 -11.48 28.97
N THR A 158 -27.99 -10.21 29.09
CA THR A 158 -28.92 -9.56 28.16
C THR A 158 -28.28 -9.42 26.77
N ILE A 159 -27.02 -9.00 26.68
CA ILE A 159 -26.26 -8.90 25.43
C ILE A 159 -26.15 -10.28 24.76
N CYS A 160 -25.80 -11.33 25.52
CA CYS A 160 -25.75 -12.68 24.98
C CYS A 160 -27.12 -13.19 24.51
N ALA A 161 -28.19 -12.90 25.25
CA ALA A 161 -29.56 -13.27 24.85
C ALA A 161 -29.97 -12.56 23.55
N VAL A 162 -29.69 -11.26 23.42
CA VAL A 162 -29.98 -10.49 22.20
C VAL A 162 -29.14 -10.99 21.02
N MET A 163 -27.86 -11.30 21.24
CA MET A 163 -26.99 -11.90 20.21
C MET A 163 -27.56 -13.23 19.69
N VAL A 164 -27.96 -14.14 20.60
CA VAL A 164 -28.55 -15.44 20.22
C VAL A 164 -29.87 -15.23 19.49
N ILE A 165 -30.73 -14.34 19.97
CA ILE A 165 -32.00 -14.02 19.30
C ILE A 165 -31.75 -13.46 17.90
N ASN A 166 -30.80 -12.53 17.74
CA ASN A 166 -30.48 -11.94 16.44
C ASN A 166 -29.93 -12.99 15.45
N ILE A 167 -28.99 -13.82 15.87
CA ILE A 167 -28.44 -14.92 15.04
C ILE A 167 -29.55 -15.90 14.63
N VAL A 168 -30.44 -16.28 15.56
CA VAL A 168 -31.56 -17.19 15.29
C VAL A 168 -32.60 -16.54 14.38
N CYS A 169 -32.93 -15.27 14.58
CA CYS A 169 -33.86 -14.51 13.74
C CYS A 169 -33.32 -14.34 12.31
N LYS A 170 -32.03 -14.03 12.16
CA LYS A 170 -31.35 -13.90 10.87
C LYS A 170 -31.29 -15.23 10.12
N TRP A 171 -31.06 -16.33 10.84
CA TRP A 171 -31.09 -17.69 10.29
C TRP A 171 -32.49 -18.11 9.82
N HIS A 172 -33.54 -17.78 10.56
CA HIS A 172 -34.91 -18.22 10.25
C HIS A 172 -35.69 -17.30 9.31
N TYR A 173 -35.47 -15.98 9.36
CA TYR A 173 -36.31 -14.98 8.69
C TYR A 173 -35.57 -14.11 7.66
N GLY A 174 -34.24 -14.25 7.53
CA GLY A 174 -33.45 -13.56 6.50
C GLY A 174 -33.50 -12.02 6.55
N THR A 175 -33.89 -11.44 7.69
CA THR A 175 -34.03 -10.00 7.91
C THR A 175 -33.51 -9.63 9.30
N ASP A 176 -32.72 -8.55 9.39
CA ASP A 176 -32.22 -8.01 10.66
C ASP A 176 -33.39 -7.38 11.44
N LEU A 177 -33.41 -7.58 12.76
CA LEU A 177 -34.51 -7.08 13.61
C LEU A 177 -34.66 -5.54 13.57
N TRP A 178 -33.65 -4.82 13.07
CA TRP A 178 -33.51 -3.36 13.10
C TRP A 178 -33.35 -2.70 11.71
N SER A 179 -33.83 -3.32 10.62
CA SER A 179 -33.92 -2.60 9.34
C SER A 179 -35.23 -1.82 9.23
N SER A 180 -35.20 -0.54 9.56
CA SER A 180 -36.23 0.42 9.13
C SER A 180 -36.10 0.64 7.62
N GLU A 181 -37.20 0.48 6.89
CA GLU A 181 -37.31 0.79 5.47
C GLU A 181 -36.84 2.21 5.15
N SER A 182 -35.98 2.36 4.14
CA SER A 182 -35.97 3.55 3.30
C SER A 182 -36.05 3.11 1.83
N ILE A 183 -37.22 3.36 1.26
CA ILE A 183 -37.70 3.06 -0.07
C ILE A 183 -36.77 3.64 -1.14
N THR A 184 -36.14 2.77 -1.95
CA THR A 184 -35.65 3.13 -3.28
C THR A 184 -36.83 3.19 -4.24
N ARG A 185 -37.20 4.39 -4.67
CA ARG A 185 -38.15 4.58 -5.77
C ARG A 185 -37.42 5.12 -6.98
N ASP A 186 -37.35 4.25 -7.98
CA ASP A 186 -36.96 4.45 -9.36
C ASP A 186 -37.69 5.66 -9.98
N ILE A 187 -36.93 6.65 -10.47
CA ILE A 187 -37.37 7.64 -11.47
C ILE A 187 -36.22 7.83 -12.44
N GLY A 188 -36.40 7.28 -13.64
CA GLY A 188 -35.52 7.47 -14.78
C GLY A 188 -35.52 8.88 -15.36
N ASP A 189 -34.47 9.11 -16.16
CA ASP A 189 -34.30 10.11 -17.20
C ASP A 189 -34.64 11.57 -16.88
N ARG A 190 -33.60 12.31 -16.49
CA ARG A 190 -33.39 13.65 -17.02
C ARG A 190 -31.89 13.96 -17.18
N ARG A 191 -31.46 14.06 -18.44
CA ARG A 191 -30.21 14.72 -18.84
C ARG A 191 -30.10 16.09 -18.17
N GLN A 192 -29.02 16.31 -17.43
CA GLN A 192 -28.40 17.63 -17.34
C GLN A 192 -26.90 17.48 -17.11
N SER A 193 -26.15 17.83 -18.16
CA SER A 193 -24.75 18.22 -18.10
C SER A 193 -24.56 19.37 -17.11
N VAL A 194 -23.49 19.35 -16.32
CA VAL A 194 -22.38 20.33 -16.35
C VAL A 194 -21.37 19.99 -15.24
N SER A 195 -20.11 20.27 -15.58
CA SER A 195 -18.87 20.19 -14.83
C SER A 195 -18.86 20.81 -13.43
N ARG A 196 -18.04 20.25 -12.55
CA ARG A 196 -16.99 20.96 -11.78
C ARG A 196 -16.06 19.97 -11.07
N GLN A 197 -14.83 20.45 -10.91
CA GLN A 197 -13.60 19.80 -10.45
C GLN A 197 -13.71 19.12 -9.06
N PRO A 198 -12.86 18.12 -8.74
CA PRO A 198 -12.60 17.77 -7.36
C PRO A 198 -11.50 18.68 -6.80
N SER A 199 -11.90 19.60 -5.92
CA SER A 199 -11.01 20.17 -4.91
C SER A 199 -10.58 19.04 -3.97
N PHE A 200 -9.27 18.93 -3.79
CA PHE A 200 -8.61 18.03 -2.86
C PHE A 200 -8.91 18.51 -1.44
N THR A 201 -9.87 17.87 -0.78
CA THR A 201 -10.00 17.88 0.68
C THR A 201 -10.15 16.44 1.14
N LEU A 202 -9.12 15.99 1.85
CA LEU A 202 -9.15 15.04 2.95
C LEU A 202 -10.42 14.15 3.00
N SER A 203 -10.31 12.91 2.54
CA SER A 203 -11.23 11.85 2.95
C SER A 203 -10.78 11.32 4.31
N GLU A 204 -11.03 12.13 5.34
CA GLU A 204 -11.24 11.60 6.68
C GLU A 204 -12.60 10.90 6.72
N TRP A 205 -12.61 9.79 7.43
CA TRP A 205 -13.74 8.92 7.61
C TRP A 205 -14.78 9.61 8.50
N THR A 206 -16.00 9.78 7.99
CA THR A 206 -17.25 9.85 8.79
C THR A 206 -17.68 8.42 9.12
N ASP A 207 -18.36 8.08 10.22
CA ASP A 207 -18.89 8.80 11.38
C ASP A 207 -19.21 7.73 12.43
N ALA A 208 -19.07 8.07 13.71
CA ALA A 208 -19.99 7.64 14.77
C ALA A 208 -19.85 8.56 16.00
N GLN A 209 -20.52 9.72 15.91
CA GLN A 209 -21.47 10.22 16.90
C GLN A 209 -21.04 10.23 18.38
N GLU A 210 -20.62 11.41 18.86
CA GLU A 210 -20.81 11.81 20.25
C GLU A 210 -21.67 13.07 20.33
N ASP A 211 -22.46 13.09 21.40
CA ASP A 211 -23.69 13.81 21.55
C ASP A 211 -23.53 15.31 21.88
N LEU A 212 -24.45 16.04 21.25
CA LEU A 212 -25.12 17.26 21.69
C LEU A 212 -25.03 17.55 23.20
N LEU A 213 -24.45 18.70 23.57
CA LEU A 213 -24.81 19.43 24.78
C LEU A 213 -25.05 20.91 24.46
N ASP A 214 -26.29 21.34 24.71
CA ASP A 214 -26.82 22.69 24.58
C ASP A 214 -26.10 23.70 25.49
N LEU A 215 -25.72 24.86 24.93
CA LEU A 215 -25.64 26.14 25.66
C LEU A 215 -26.04 27.33 24.75
N ASP A 216 -26.82 28.21 25.37
CA ASP A 216 -27.67 29.32 24.89
C ASP A 216 -27.00 30.51 24.15
N PRO A 217 -27.79 31.45 23.56
CA PRO A 217 -27.37 32.30 22.43
C PRO A 217 -26.62 33.59 22.79
N ILE A 218 -25.75 34.00 21.87
CA ILE A 218 -24.96 35.24 21.89
C ILE A 218 -25.85 36.47 21.59
N PRO A 219 -25.75 37.57 22.36
CA PRO A 219 -26.46 38.81 22.04
C PRO A 219 -25.70 39.69 21.03
N GLN A 220 -26.45 40.23 20.07
CA GLN A 220 -26.03 41.25 19.11
C GLN A 220 -25.79 42.61 19.79
N THR A 221 -24.73 43.35 19.42
CA THR A 221 -24.67 44.81 19.54
C THR A 221 -23.73 45.43 18.49
N PRO A 222 -23.88 46.75 18.18
CA PRO A 222 -23.85 47.25 16.81
C PRO A 222 -22.60 48.06 16.41
N VAL A 223 -22.53 48.30 15.10
CA VAL A 223 -21.60 49.18 14.38
C VAL A 223 -21.77 50.64 14.81
N PHE A 224 -20.64 51.32 15.07
CA PHE A 224 -20.56 52.78 15.19
C PHE A 224 -19.86 53.37 13.97
N ASP A 225 -20.48 54.43 13.44
CA ASP A 225 -20.04 55.25 12.32
C ASP A 225 -19.74 56.65 12.88
N LEU A 226 -18.57 57.23 12.56
CA LEU A 226 -18.31 58.66 12.78
C LEU A 226 -17.22 59.16 11.83
N GLY A 227 -17.62 60.00 10.87
CA GLY A 227 -16.73 60.68 9.94
C GLY A 227 -16.16 62.00 10.46
N THR A 228 -15.21 62.57 9.73
CA THR A 228 -15.22 63.98 9.29
C THR A 228 -14.05 64.28 8.34
N ASP A 229 -14.36 65.19 7.41
CA ASP A 229 -13.64 65.60 6.21
C ASP A 229 -12.28 66.28 6.39
N THR A 230 -11.43 66.19 5.35
CA THR A 230 -10.79 67.40 4.75
C THR A 230 -10.31 67.11 3.32
N LYS A 231 -10.39 68.14 2.47
CA LYS A 231 -10.44 68.12 0.99
C LYS A 231 -9.29 68.97 0.41
N MET A 232 -8.69 68.55 -0.72
CA MET A 232 -8.20 69.32 -1.90
C MET A 232 -7.31 68.39 -2.78
N GLU A 233 -7.78 67.92 -3.95
CA GLU A 233 -7.48 68.41 -5.33
C GLU A 233 -5.99 68.24 -5.74
N ALA A 234 -5.54 67.70 -6.87
CA ALA A 234 -6.00 67.01 -8.11
C ALA A 234 -4.69 66.35 -8.69
N ASP A 235 -4.61 65.30 -9.52
CA ASP A 235 -5.26 65.06 -10.80
C ASP A 235 -5.06 63.59 -11.29
N ALA A 236 -6.15 63.04 -11.82
CA ALA A 236 -6.32 62.23 -13.04
C ALA A 236 -5.40 61.01 -13.39
N SER A 237 -5.90 59.78 -13.21
CA SER A 237 -6.47 58.96 -14.31
C SER A 237 -6.78 57.53 -13.83
N THR A 238 -8.01 57.29 -13.38
CA THR A 238 -8.55 55.93 -13.26
C THR A 238 -10.03 55.96 -13.64
N LEU A 239 -10.35 55.15 -14.63
CA LEU A 239 -11.65 55.03 -15.29
C LEU A 239 -12.75 54.65 -14.28
N THR A 240 -13.78 55.48 -14.21
CA THR A 240 -15.02 55.25 -13.46
C THR A 240 -16.01 54.44 -14.29
N VAL A 241 -16.72 53.51 -13.64
CA VAL A 241 -17.97 52.94 -14.15
C VAL A 241 -19.06 53.20 -13.11
N THR A 242 -20.18 53.73 -13.59
CA THR A 242 -21.36 54.14 -12.84
C THR A 242 -22.18 52.95 -12.34
N PRO A 243 -22.75 52.98 -11.12
CA PRO A 243 -23.73 51.98 -10.70
C PRO A 243 -25.13 52.42 -11.16
N VAL A 244 -25.75 51.62 -12.04
CA VAL A 244 -27.17 51.79 -12.42
C VAL A 244 -28.00 50.77 -11.65
N GLY A 245 -29.03 51.27 -10.98
CA GLY A 245 -29.86 50.53 -10.03
C GLY A 245 -30.61 49.33 -10.61
N LEU A 246 -30.80 48.36 -9.73
CA LEU A 246 -31.70 47.22 -9.91
C LEU A 246 -33.15 47.70 -10.05
N GLN A 247 -33.76 47.42 -11.20
CA GLN A 247 -35.21 47.29 -11.33
C GLN A 247 -35.52 45.91 -11.91
N GLU A 248 -36.25 45.12 -11.13
CA GLU A 248 -36.69 43.75 -11.37
C GLU A 248 -37.25 43.52 -12.78
N ARG A 249 -36.77 42.47 -13.46
CA ARG A 249 -37.62 41.50 -14.20
C ARG A 249 -36.93 40.14 -14.35
N ARG A 250 -37.50 39.17 -13.63
CA ARG A 250 -37.61 37.71 -13.95
C ARG A 250 -36.42 37.02 -14.64
N GLY A 251 -35.73 36.19 -13.86
CA GLY A 251 -35.43 34.80 -14.21
C GLY A 251 -34.09 34.52 -14.89
N SER A 252 -33.08 34.09 -14.11
CA SER A 252 -32.18 32.96 -14.38
C SER A 252 -31.03 32.97 -13.36
N ASN A 253 -30.92 31.93 -12.53
CA ASN A 253 -29.84 31.77 -11.55
C ASN A 253 -28.58 31.17 -12.20
N VAL A 254 -27.99 31.85 -13.17
CA VAL A 254 -26.68 31.46 -13.72
C VAL A 254 -25.67 32.52 -13.31
N SER A 255 -24.85 32.22 -12.30
CA SER A 255 -23.68 33.02 -11.99
C SER A 255 -22.69 32.88 -13.16
N LEU A 256 -22.39 33.97 -13.86
CA LEU A 256 -21.24 34.06 -14.76
C LEU A 256 -19.97 33.86 -13.93
N THR A 257 -19.40 32.66 -13.96
CA THR A 257 -18.01 32.45 -13.54
C THR A 257 -17.15 32.68 -14.79
N LEU A 258 -16.30 33.70 -14.78
CA LEU A 258 -15.26 33.89 -15.77
C LEU A 258 -14.30 32.69 -15.69
N ASP A 259 -14.40 31.80 -16.66
CA ASP A 259 -13.53 30.64 -16.80
C ASP A 259 -12.21 31.11 -17.39
N MET A 260 -11.16 31.24 -16.57
CA MET A 260 -9.78 31.46 -17.03
C MET A 260 -9.21 30.14 -17.57
N CYS A 261 -9.90 29.54 -18.54
CA CYS A 261 -9.30 28.53 -19.40
C CYS A 261 -8.18 29.20 -20.20
N THR A 262 -6.93 28.86 -19.88
CA THR A 262 -5.78 29.17 -20.74
C THR A 262 -6.03 28.55 -22.12
N PRO A 263 -6.03 29.34 -23.21
CA PRO A 263 -6.33 28.81 -24.53
C PRO A 263 -5.13 28.08 -25.11
N GLY A 264 -5.30 26.79 -25.37
CA GLY A 264 -4.58 26.05 -26.41
C GLY A 264 -3.32 25.32 -25.95
N CYS A 265 -3.41 23.99 -25.87
CA CYS A 265 -2.35 23.05 -26.27
C CYS A 265 -3.02 21.73 -26.65
N THR A 266 -3.78 21.75 -27.74
CA THR A 266 -4.03 20.56 -28.54
C THR A 266 -2.93 20.52 -29.60
N GLU A 267 -1.87 19.73 -29.39
CA GLU A 267 -1.24 18.91 -30.43
C GLU A 267 -0.40 17.78 -29.77
N PRO A 268 -0.43 16.56 -30.34
CA PRO A 268 0.35 15.42 -29.87
C PRO A 268 1.76 15.42 -30.49
N TYR A 269 2.70 14.77 -29.81
CA TYR A 269 4.12 14.55 -30.16
C TYR A 269 5.12 15.67 -29.81
N GLY A 270 6.05 15.31 -28.92
CA GLY A 270 7.46 15.69 -29.04
C GLY A 270 7.86 17.07 -28.52
N TYR A 271 8.67 17.07 -27.44
CA TYR A 271 9.53 18.17 -26.99
C TYR A 271 8.85 19.53 -26.70
N GLY A 272 8.52 19.75 -25.43
CA GLY A 272 8.34 21.12 -24.89
C GLY A 272 6.94 21.47 -24.40
N ALA A 273 6.23 20.55 -23.75
CA ALA A 273 5.05 20.94 -22.97
C ALA A 273 5.47 21.96 -21.90
N GLN A 274 5.03 23.21 -22.02
CA GLN A 274 5.19 24.19 -20.94
C GLN A 274 4.46 23.66 -19.70
N LEU A 275 5.23 23.25 -18.70
CA LEU A 275 4.73 22.83 -17.39
C LEU A 275 3.82 23.91 -16.81
N SER A 276 2.81 23.53 -16.02
CA SER A 276 1.99 24.53 -15.34
C SER A 276 2.87 25.37 -14.39
N PRO A 277 2.51 26.62 -14.05
CA PRO A 277 3.30 27.43 -13.11
C PRO A 277 3.57 26.74 -11.76
N ARG A 278 2.64 25.89 -11.32
CA ARG A 278 2.78 25.06 -10.11
C ARG A 278 3.78 23.91 -10.30
N ASP A 279 3.76 23.27 -11.46
CA ASP A 279 4.70 22.18 -11.77
C ASP A 279 6.11 22.73 -11.99
N GLN A 280 6.23 23.92 -12.57
CA GLN A 280 7.49 24.64 -12.69
C GLN A 280 8.07 24.98 -11.32
N SER A 281 7.26 25.54 -10.40
CA SER A 281 7.74 25.86 -9.06
C SER A 281 8.11 24.61 -8.26
N ALA A 282 7.35 23.51 -8.41
CA ALA A 282 7.68 22.23 -7.79
C ALA A 282 9.00 21.64 -8.32
N GLN A 283 9.20 21.67 -9.64
CA GLN A 283 10.45 21.24 -10.27
C GLN A 283 11.62 22.11 -9.84
N GLU A 284 11.43 23.42 -9.71
CA GLU A 284 12.48 24.32 -9.25
C GLU A 284 12.85 24.06 -7.78
N TYR A 285 11.84 23.85 -6.92
CA TYR A 285 12.08 23.45 -5.53
C TYR A 285 12.94 22.18 -5.47
N LEU A 286 12.59 21.15 -6.23
CA LEU A 286 13.36 19.90 -6.24
C LEU A 286 14.78 20.09 -6.81
N ARG A 287 14.99 21.01 -7.75
CA ARG A 287 16.31 21.32 -8.30
C ARG A 287 17.18 22.15 -7.36
N GLN A 288 16.59 22.94 -6.46
CA GLN A 288 17.33 23.86 -5.60
C GLN A 288 17.33 23.47 -4.12
N GLY A 289 16.40 22.61 -3.69
CA GLY A 289 16.23 22.22 -2.29
C GLY A 289 17.50 21.66 -1.69
N THR A 290 17.94 22.26 -0.58
CA THR A 290 19.18 21.92 0.14
C THR A 290 19.04 22.36 1.59
N HIS A 291 19.54 21.54 2.50
CA HIS A 291 19.68 21.87 3.91
C HIS A 291 20.88 21.11 4.47
N VAL A 292 22.06 21.71 4.33
CA VAL A 292 23.32 21.11 4.78
C VAL A 292 23.39 21.08 6.30
N LEU A 293 23.57 19.89 6.87
CA LEU A 293 23.70 19.66 8.31
C LEU A 293 25.13 19.25 8.66
N THR A 294 25.71 19.96 9.63
CA THR A 294 26.90 19.48 10.35
C THR A 294 26.54 18.37 11.34
N PRO A 295 27.50 17.58 11.84
CA PRO A 295 27.23 16.52 12.82
C PRO A 295 26.42 16.97 14.04
N ALA A 296 26.76 18.11 14.64
CA ALA A 296 26.03 18.66 15.78
C ALA A 296 24.59 19.09 15.42
N MET A 297 24.41 19.65 14.22
CA MET A 297 23.09 20.03 13.71
C MET A 297 22.25 18.79 13.40
N LEU A 298 22.84 17.72 12.86
CA LEU A 298 22.17 16.48 12.51
C LEU A 298 21.48 15.85 13.72
N HIS A 299 22.16 15.75 14.87
CA HIS A 299 21.56 15.21 16.09
C HIS A 299 20.41 16.07 16.61
N THR A 300 20.60 17.39 16.59
CA THR A 300 19.56 18.32 17.05
C THR A 300 18.34 18.25 16.14
N ARG A 301 18.58 18.21 14.82
CA ARG A 301 17.55 18.13 13.78
C ARG A 301 16.78 16.82 13.86
N ALA A 302 17.47 15.70 14.13
CA ALA A 302 16.83 14.40 14.30
C ALA A 302 15.88 14.33 15.50
N MET A 303 15.91 15.28 16.45
CA MET A 303 14.98 15.33 17.59
C MET A 303 13.85 16.35 17.39
N ASP A 304 13.81 17.03 16.24
CA ASP A 304 12.91 18.14 15.94
C ASP A 304 11.83 17.70 14.94
N ASP A 305 10.92 16.85 15.43
CA ASP A 305 9.88 16.20 14.62
C ASP A 305 9.00 17.21 13.87
N GLN A 306 8.68 18.35 14.50
CA GLN A 306 7.78 19.36 13.93
C GLN A 306 8.38 20.01 12.69
N ASN A 307 9.65 20.41 12.73
CA ASN A 307 10.27 21.04 11.58
C ASN A 307 10.62 20.02 10.49
N LEU A 308 10.96 18.78 10.85
CA LEU A 308 11.13 17.70 9.88
C LEU A 308 9.81 17.40 9.15
N GLN A 309 8.69 17.44 9.87
CA GLN A 309 7.37 17.28 9.28
C GLN A 309 7.02 18.41 8.31
N ALA A 310 7.27 19.66 8.71
CA ALA A 310 7.07 20.80 7.82
C ALA A 310 7.92 20.70 6.54
N GLU A 311 9.22 20.44 6.67
CA GLU A 311 10.16 20.30 5.54
C GLU A 311 9.73 19.15 4.59
N PHE A 312 9.28 18.02 5.14
CA PHE A 312 8.79 16.90 4.36
C PHE A 312 7.54 17.24 3.52
N TYR A 313 6.56 17.92 4.11
CA TYR A 313 5.31 18.26 3.42
C TYR A 313 5.45 19.42 2.44
N GLU A 314 6.45 20.30 2.63
CA GLU A 314 6.80 21.32 1.64
C GLU A 314 7.49 20.71 0.41
N THR A 315 8.22 19.61 0.58
CA THR A 315 8.93 18.94 -0.51
C THR A 315 7.93 18.30 -1.48
N PRO A 316 7.91 18.67 -2.78
CA PRO A 316 6.99 18.08 -3.76
C PRO A 316 7.21 16.58 -3.95
N MET A 317 6.15 15.81 -4.23
CA MET A 317 6.24 14.36 -4.44
C MET A 317 6.64 13.96 -5.87
N ASN A 318 6.45 14.82 -6.87
CA ASN A 318 6.80 14.56 -8.28
C ASN A 318 6.20 13.27 -8.89
N PHE A 319 4.99 12.89 -8.47
CA PHE A 319 4.26 11.79 -9.10
C PHE A 319 3.89 12.14 -10.55
N VAL A 320 3.93 11.13 -11.42
CA VAL A 320 3.50 11.24 -12.82
C VAL A 320 1.98 11.21 -12.90
N ASP A 321 1.38 12.05 -13.75
CA ASP A 321 -0.07 11.96 -14.03
C ASP A 321 -0.36 10.62 -14.75
N PRO A 322 -1.25 9.76 -14.24
CA PRO A 322 -1.62 8.51 -14.91
C PRO A 322 -2.06 8.66 -16.37
N LYS A 323 -2.51 9.86 -16.78
CA LYS A 323 -2.85 10.16 -18.18
C LYS A 323 -1.65 10.12 -19.12
N GLU A 324 -0.43 10.32 -18.62
CA GLU A 324 0.80 10.18 -19.41
C GLU A 324 1.06 8.73 -19.81
N TYR A 325 0.49 7.76 -19.08
CA TYR A 325 0.62 6.33 -19.31
C TYR A 325 -0.70 5.70 -19.76
N ASN A 326 -1.23 6.15 -20.90
CA ASN A 326 -2.47 5.62 -21.47
C ASN A 326 -2.23 4.48 -22.49
N TYR A 327 -1.74 3.35 -22.01
CA TYR A 327 -1.49 2.16 -22.83
C TYR A 327 -2.39 0.98 -22.40
N PRO A 328 -3.14 0.35 -23.33
CA PRO A 328 -3.94 -0.82 -23.02
C PRO A 328 -3.10 -1.93 -22.37
N GLY A 329 -3.60 -2.57 -21.32
CA GLY A 329 -2.89 -3.68 -20.64
C GLY A 329 -1.82 -3.27 -19.61
N LEU A 330 -1.37 -2.00 -19.60
CA LEU A 330 -0.32 -1.51 -18.71
C LEU A 330 -0.64 -1.69 -17.21
N VAL A 331 -1.93 -1.65 -16.86
CA VAL A 331 -2.42 -1.88 -15.50
C VAL A 331 -1.95 -3.23 -14.92
N ARG A 332 -1.64 -4.23 -15.77
CA ARG A 332 -1.15 -5.54 -15.33
C ARG A 332 0.34 -5.54 -14.92
N LYS A 333 1.10 -4.54 -15.37
CA LYS A 333 2.52 -4.36 -15.06
C LYS A 333 2.77 -3.43 -13.88
N ASN A 334 1.73 -2.77 -13.35
CA ASN A 334 1.81 -1.86 -12.22
C ASN A 334 1.09 -2.41 -11.00
N ARG A 335 1.82 -2.63 -9.90
CA ARG A 335 1.21 -3.04 -8.62
C ARG A 335 0.28 -1.96 -8.07
N TYR A 336 0.65 -0.68 -8.25
CA TYR A 336 -0.15 0.47 -7.84
C TYR A 336 -0.40 1.41 -9.02
N LYS A 337 -1.68 1.74 -9.28
CA LYS A 337 -2.10 2.54 -10.44
C LYS A 337 -1.54 3.97 -10.45
N THR A 338 -1.25 4.52 -9.29
CA THR A 338 -0.81 5.92 -9.11
C THR A 338 0.69 6.06 -8.92
N ILE A 339 1.44 4.95 -8.85
CA ILE A 339 2.89 4.96 -8.66
C ILE A 339 3.51 4.49 -9.97
N LEU A 340 3.87 5.45 -10.80
CA LEU A 340 4.34 5.23 -12.16
C LEU A 340 5.77 5.77 -12.30
N PRO A 341 6.61 5.16 -13.17
CA PRO A 341 7.98 5.62 -13.34
C PRO A 341 8.02 6.95 -14.09
N ASN A 342 8.83 7.91 -13.63
CA ASN A 342 9.05 9.16 -14.38
C ASN A 342 9.66 8.87 -15.75
N THR A 343 9.16 9.54 -16.79
CA THR A 343 9.46 9.18 -18.19
C THR A 343 10.92 9.37 -18.58
N HIS A 344 11.59 10.38 -18.02
CA HIS A 344 12.97 10.74 -18.36
C HIS A 344 14.04 9.79 -17.79
N SER A 345 13.72 9.08 -16.71
CA SER A 345 14.64 8.20 -15.97
C SER A 345 14.16 6.74 -15.97
N ARG A 346 13.05 6.41 -16.65
CA ARG A 346 12.51 5.05 -16.65
C ARG A 346 13.50 4.05 -17.27
N VAL A 347 13.52 2.84 -16.72
CA VAL A 347 14.23 1.73 -17.37
C VAL A 347 13.41 1.25 -18.57
N ILE A 348 14.09 1.01 -19.70
CA ILE A 348 13.49 0.53 -20.94
C ILE A 348 14.05 -0.86 -21.22
N LEU A 349 13.19 -1.87 -21.23
CA LEU A 349 13.60 -3.25 -21.55
C LEU A 349 13.84 -3.39 -23.05
N LYS A 350 14.94 -4.03 -23.41
CA LYS A 350 15.21 -4.47 -24.79
C LYS A 350 14.28 -5.63 -25.15
N SER A 351 13.65 -5.53 -26.31
CA SER A 351 12.70 -6.51 -26.84
C SER A 351 12.99 -6.72 -28.33
N GLN A 352 12.55 -7.84 -28.89
CA GLN A 352 12.60 -8.07 -30.34
C GLN A 352 11.66 -7.13 -31.10
N ASP A 353 10.55 -6.76 -30.45
CA ASP A 353 9.58 -5.79 -30.95
C ASP A 353 9.68 -4.51 -30.12
N GLU A 354 10.57 -3.60 -30.55
CA GLU A 354 10.81 -2.32 -29.85
C GLU A 354 9.60 -1.37 -29.93
N ASP A 355 8.70 -1.58 -30.90
CA ASP A 355 7.49 -0.77 -31.08
C ASP A 355 6.37 -1.18 -30.10
N ASP A 356 6.42 -2.40 -29.54
CA ASP A 356 5.49 -2.81 -28.48
C ASP A 356 5.91 -2.21 -27.12
N PHE A 357 5.21 -1.15 -26.74
CA PHE A 357 5.40 -0.47 -25.45
C PHE A 357 5.30 -1.42 -24.26
N LEU A 358 4.40 -2.41 -24.28
CA LEU A 358 4.25 -3.31 -23.13
C LEU A 358 5.49 -4.19 -22.97
N SER A 359 6.07 -4.70 -24.05
CA SER A 359 7.28 -5.54 -23.99
C SER A 359 8.52 -4.80 -23.49
N THR A 360 8.59 -3.49 -23.73
CA THR A 360 9.70 -2.59 -23.32
C THR A 360 9.46 -1.91 -21.97
N TYR A 361 8.28 -2.08 -21.38
CA TYR A 361 7.89 -1.45 -20.11
C TYR A 361 8.24 -2.30 -18.89
N ILE A 362 8.83 -1.64 -17.90
CA ILE A 362 8.91 -2.07 -16.50
C ILE A 362 8.72 -0.86 -15.59
N ASN A 363 8.08 -1.05 -14.43
CA ASN A 363 7.95 0.02 -13.43
C ASN A 363 9.25 0.15 -12.64
N ALA A 364 10.23 0.82 -13.23
CA ALA A 364 11.54 1.06 -12.64
C ALA A 364 12.13 2.37 -13.15
N ASN A 365 12.99 3.01 -12.34
CA ASN A 365 13.75 4.20 -12.72
C ASN A 365 15.22 4.01 -12.35
N TYR A 366 16.11 4.61 -13.14
CA TYR A 366 17.48 4.87 -12.74
C TYR A 366 17.53 6.01 -11.73
N LEU A 367 18.40 5.88 -10.74
CA LEU A 367 18.64 6.90 -9.73
C LEU A 367 20.13 7.19 -9.62
N LYS A 368 20.42 8.46 -9.33
CA LYS A 368 21.79 8.92 -9.12
C LYS A 368 22.31 8.48 -7.75
N GLY A 369 23.61 8.23 -7.70
CA GLY A 369 24.36 7.98 -6.48
C GLY A 369 24.95 9.25 -5.88
N TYR A 370 25.86 9.03 -4.93
CA TYR A 370 26.63 10.12 -4.33
C TYR A 370 27.51 10.82 -5.37
N GLY A 371 27.54 12.15 -5.35
CA GLY A 371 28.34 12.95 -6.30
C GLY A 371 27.82 12.95 -7.74
N ASP A 372 26.51 12.83 -7.92
CA ASP A 372 25.84 12.76 -9.24
C ASP A 372 26.31 11.57 -10.09
N GLU A 373 26.69 10.47 -9.45
CA GLU A 373 26.99 9.20 -10.12
C GLU A 373 25.75 8.68 -10.85
N GLU A 374 25.74 8.78 -12.19
CA GLU A 374 24.62 8.34 -13.01
C GLU A 374 24.42 6.82 -12.92
N ASN A 375 23.17 6.39 -12.88
CA ASN A 375 22.78 4.97 -12.87
C ASN A 375 23.45 4.14 -11.75
N ALA A 376 23.66 4.73 -10.57
CA ALA A 376 24.16 3.99 -9.41
C ALA A 376 23.14 2.97 -8.89
N TYR A 377 21.85 3.32 -8.99
CA TYR A 377 20.74 2.50 -8.52
C TYR A 377 19.64 2.36 -9.56
N ILE A 378 18.86 1.29 -9.43
CA ILE A 378 17.52 1.17 -10.01
C ILE A 378 16.52 0.99 -8.87
N ALA A 379 15.54 1.89 -8.78
CA ALA A 379 14.40 1.71 -7.88
C ALA A 379 13.23 1.12 -8.67
N THR A 380 12.68 0.00 -8.19
CA THR A 380 11.57 -0.69 -8.85
C THR A 380 10.53 -1.19 -7.85
N GLN A 381 9.31 -1.46 -8.32
CA GLN A 381 8.28 -2.12 -7.51
C GLN A 381 8.66 -3.58 -7.21
N GLY A 382 8.06 -4.16 -6.18
CA GLY A 382 8.14 -5.60 -5.94
C GLY A 382 7.51 -6.35 -7.10
N PRO A 383 8.22 -7.30 -7.75
CA PRO A 383 7.69 -8.06 -8.87
C PRO A 383 6.30 -8.62 -8.57
N THR A 384 5.42 -8.52 -9.55
CA THR A 384 4.12 -9.20 -9.58
C THR A 384 4.28 -10.48 -10.38
N VAL A 385 3.32 -11.41 -10.27
CA VAL A 385 3.30 -12.65 -11.06
C VAL A 385 3.46 -12.42 -12.59
N ASN A 386 2.99 -11.28 -13.10
CA ASN A 386 3.07 -10.93 -14.52
C ASN A 386 4.38 -10.23 -14.92
N THR A 387 5.20 -9.83 -13.96
CA THR A 387 6.41 -9.01 -14.18
C THR A 387 7.70 -9.67 -13.70
N VAL A 388 7.65 -10.92 -13.21
CA VAL A 388 8.86 -11.69 -12.84
C VAL A 388 9.82 -11.84 -14.02
N GLY A 389 9.32 -12.17 -15.22
CA GLY A 389 10.15 -12.26 -16.42
C GLY A 389 10.77 -10.92 -16.81
N ASP A 390 9.97 -9.84 -16.79
CA ASP A 390 10.44 -8.47 -17.02
C ASP A 390 11.55 -8.06 -16.04
N PHE A 391 11.40 -8.43 -14.77
CA PHE A 391 12.38 -8.14 -13.72
C PHE A 391 13.72 -8.84 -13.98
N TRP A 392 13.71 -10.13 -14.30
CA TRP A 392 14.95 -10.84 -14.63
C TRP A 392 15.59 -10.35 -15.93
N ARG A 393 14.80 -9.95 -16.93
CA ARG A 393 15.32 -9.24 -18.11
C ARG A 393 16.02 -7.95 -17.74
N MET A 394 15.45 -7.15 -16.84
CA MET A 394 16.10 -5.93 -16.35
C MET A 394 17.42 -6.24 -15.65
N VAL A 395 17.43 -7.19 -14.72
CA VAL A 395 18.64 -7.61 -13.99
C VAL A 395 19.75 -8.02 -14.95
N TRP A 396 19.42 -8.82 -15.98
CA TRP A 396 20.37 -9.24 -16.98
C TRP A 396 20.82 -8.09 -17.90
N GLN A 397 19.90 -7.29 -18.42
CA GLN A 397 20.22 -6.19 -19.32
C GLN A 397 21.18 -5.18 -18.67
N GLU A 398 20.89 -4.83 -17.41
CA GLU A 398 21.59 -3.79 -16.68
C GLU A 398 22.85 -4.30 -16.00
N LYS A 399 23.18 -5.60 -16.13
CA LYS A 399 24.36 -6.22 -15.51
C LYS A 399 24.41 -5.93 -14.00
N SER A 400 23.24 -5.91 -13.35
CA SER A 400 23.13 -5.56 -11.94
C SER A 400 23.81 -6.61 -11.08
N PRO A 401 24.80 -6.23 -10.25
CA PRO A 401 25.54 -7.18 -9.41
C PRO A 401 24.83 -7.48 -8.08
N ILE A 402 23.89 -6.61 -7.68
CA ILE A 402 23.24 -6.66 -6.36
C ILE A 402 21.75 -6.34 -6.51
N ILE A 403 20.91 -7.11 -5.81
CA ILE A 403 19.51 -6.77 -5.53
C ILE A 403 19.34 -6.61 -4.02
N VAL A 404 18.67 -5.54 -3.61
CA VAL A 404 18.26 -5.28 -2.22
C VAL A 404 16.73 -5.27 -2.15
N MET A 405 16.16 -6.27 -1.48
CA MET A 405 14.75 -6.46 -1.26
C MET A 405 14.39 -6.09 0.18
N ILE A 406 13.58 -5.04 0.35
CA ILE A 406 13.22 -4.49 1.67
C ILE A 406 11.71 -4.62 1.90
N THR A 407 11.22 -5.85 1.86
CA THR A 407 9.81 -6.18 2.09
C THR A 407 9.65 -7.66 2.39
N ASN A 408 8.67 -8.01 3.22
CA ASN A 408 8.16 -9.38 3.23
C ASN A 408 7.30 -9.62 1.99
N LEU A 409 7.08 -10.90 1.63
CA LEU A 409 6.22 -11.29 0.51
C LEU A 409 4.77 -10.87 0.78
N GLU A 410 4.30 -11.08 2.01
CA GLU A 410 2.98 -10.70 2.48
C GLU A 410 3.05 -9.93 3.79
N GLU A 411 2.29 -8.84 3.85
CA GLU A 411 2.16 -7.96 5.01
C GLU A 411 0.70 -7.51 5.07
N LYS A 412 -0.17 -8.39 5.59
CA LYS A 412 -1.66 -8.37 5.47
C LYS A 412 -2.20 -8.61 4.06
N ASN A 413 -1.51 -8.09 3.05
CA ASN A 413 -1.78 -8.32 1.63
C ASN A 413 -0.46 -8.66 0.92
N GLU A 414 -0.55 -9.20 -0.29
CA GLU A 414 0.61 -9.46 -1.15
C GLU A 414 1.37 -8.15 -1.46
N LYS A 415 2.65 -8.10 -1.07
CA LYS A 415 3.56 -6.98 -1.32
C LYS A 415 4.55 -7.29 -2.43
N CYS A 416 4.92 -8.55 -2.59
CA CYS A 416 5.87 -9.01 -3.60
C CYS A 416 5.60 -10.48 -3.91
N ALA A 417 5.64 -10.85 -5.19
CA ALA A 417 5.69 -12.26 -5.56
C ALA A 417 7.08 -12.82 -5.25
N GLU A 418 7.16 -14.11 -4.90
CA GLU A 418 8.44 -14.80 -4.87
C GLU A 418 8.95 -14.96 -6.30
N TYR A 419 10.04 -14.27 -6.63
CA TYR A 419 10.58 -14.19 -7.98
C TYR A 419 11.89 -14.95 -8.17
N TRP A 420 12.41 -15.57 -7.12
CA TRP A 420 13.61 -16.40 -7.18
C TRP A 420 13.24 -17.90 -7.10
N PRO A 421 14.03 -18.80 -7.70
CA PRO A 421 13.82 -20.23 -7.57
C PRO A 421 14.33 -20.78 -6.23
N GLU A 422 13.92 -21.99 -5.88
CA GLU A 422 14.57 -22.79 -4.83
C GLU A 422 15.96 -23.27 -5.28
N ASP A 423 16.04 -23.86 -6.49
CA ASP A 423 17.29 -24.34 -7.10
C ASP A 423 17.61 -23.58 -8.39
N THR A 424 16.88 -23.87 -9.48
CA THR A 424 17.11 -23.29 -10.81
C THR A 424 15.79 -22.99 -11.53
N VAL A 425 15.72 -21.87 -12.22
CA VAL A 425 14.62 -21.53 -13.16
C VAL A 425 15.17 -20.82 -14.38
N THR A 426 14.49 -20.95 -15.52
CA THR A 426 14.83 -20.22 -16.75
C THR A 426 13.74 -19.22 -17.10
N HIS A 427 14.10 -17.95 -17.24
CA HIS A 427 13.23 -16.90 -17.74
C HIS A 427 13.81 -16.33 -19.04
N GLU A 428 13.12 -16.52 -20.15
CA GLU A 428 13.48 -15.94 -21.46
C GLU A 428 14.95 -16.15 -21.88
N GLY A 429 15.47 -17.36 -21.63
CA GLY A 429 16.85 -17.75 -21.95
C GLY A 429 17.87 -17.45 -20.84
N ILE A 430 17.47 -16.74 -19.77
CA ILE A 430 18.29 -16.47 -18.59
C ILE A 430 18.04 -17.58 -17.57
N GLU A 431 19.02 -18.45 -17.37
CA GLU A 431 19.04 -19.45 -16.31
C GLU A 431 19.52 -18.81 -15.00
N ILE A 432 18.67 -18.83 -13.98
CA ILE A 432 18.95 -18.31 -12.64
C ILE A 432 19.09 -19.52 -11.72
N THR A 433 20.26 -19.67 -11.11
CA THR A 433 20.56 -20.76 -10.18
C THR A 433 20.99 -20.22 -8.83
N VAL A 434 20.39 -20.72 -7.74
CA VAL A 434 20.83 -20.44 -6.37
C VAL A 434 22.09 -21.24 -6.09
N VAL A 435 23.16 -20.55 -5.69
CA VAL A 435 24.45 -21.16 -5.33
C VAL A 435 24.54 -21.37 -3.83
N SER A 436 24.14 -20.36 -3.05
CA SER A 436 24.17 -20.41 -1.58
C SER A 436 23.13 -19.48 -0.99
N VAL A 437 22.64 -19.85 0.19
CA VAL A 437 21.76 -19.03 1.04
C VAL A 437 22.41 -18.94 2.42
N THR A 438 22.63 -17.72 2.90
CA THR A 438 23.15 -17.43 4.24
C THR A 438 22.07 -16.65 4.99
N GLU A 439 21.65 -17.14 6.14
CA GLU A 439 20.69 -16.47 7.01
C GLU A 439 21.45 -15.67 8.07
N GLU A 440 21.24 -14.36 8.10
CA GLU A 440 21.70 -13.46 9.16
C GLU A 440 20.50 -13.02 10.00
N ASP A 441 20.74 -12.29 11.09
CA ASP A 441 19.67 -11.93 12.05
C ASP A 441 18.55 -11.07 11.43
N ASP A 442 18.88 -10.15 10.51
CA ASP A 442 17.94 -9.17 9.95
C ASP A 442 17.73 -9.28 8.42
N TYR A 443 18.56 -10.09 7.75
CA TYR A 443 18.43 -10.34 6.31
C TYR A 443 18.92 -11.74 5.92
N SER A 444 18.41 -12.25 4.80
CA SER A 444 18.95 -13.44 4.14
C SER A 444 19.75 -13.02 2.90
N LEU A 445 20.97 -13.54 2.74
CA LEU A 445 21.79 -13.35 1.55
C LEU A 445 21.72 -14.57 0.64
N ARG A 446 21.23 -14.39 -0.58
CA ARG A 446 21.29 -15.39 -1.65
C ARG A 446 22.37 -15.00 -2.66
N VAL A 447 23.17 -15.96 -3.07
CA VAL A 447 24.11 -15.79 -4.19
C VAL A 447 23.56 -16.55 -5.38
N PHE A 448 23.27 -15.83 -6.45
CA PHE A 448 22.81 -16.39 -7.72
C PHE A 448 23.95 -16.48 -8.72
N THR A 449 23.87 -17.51 -9.55
CA THR A 449 24.51 -17.57 -10.86
C THR A 449 23.45 -17.28 -11.92
N LEU A 450 23.70 -16.29 -12.77
CA LEU A 450 22.91 -16.01 -13.96
C LEU A 450 23.68 -16.49 -15.19
N THR A 451 23.09 -17.34 -16.01
CA THR A 451 23.66 -17.83 -17.26
C THR A 451 22.73 -17.48 -18.41
N CYS A 452 23.24 -16.83 -19.45
CA CYS A 452 22.51 -16.65 -20.70
C CYS A 452 23.50 -16.77 -21.85
N GLU A 453 23.19 -17.63 -22.81
CA GLU A 453 24.10 -18.01 -23.90
C GLU A 453 25.45 -18.52 -23.35
N GLU A 454 26.56 -17.81 -23.62
CA GLU A 454 27.91 -18.15 -23.15
C GLU A 454 28.37 -17.29 -21.96
N GLU A 455 27.56 -16.31 -21.53
CA GLU A 455 27.91 -15.39 -20.46
C GLU A 455 27.37 -15.88 -19.10
N LYS A 456 28.23 -15.84 -18.09
CA LYS A 456 27.90 -16.20 -16.71
C LYS A 456 28.20 -15.04 -15.78
N ARG A 457 27.25 -14.68 -14.92
CA ARG A 457 27.36 -13.58 -13.96
C ARG A 457 26.98 -14.03 -12.56
N THR A 458 27.59 -13.41 -11.55
CA THR A 458 27.24 -13.62 -10.15
C THR A 458 26.41 -12.44 -9.68
N LEU A 459 25.36 -12.71 -8.92
CA LEU A 459 24.44 -11.71 -8.37
C LEU A 459 24.23 -11.99 -6.88
N LYS A 460 24.40 -10.96 -6.04
CA LYS A 460 24.07 -11.03 -4.60
C LYS A 460 22.65 -10.48 -4.39
N HIS A 461 21.81 -11.20 -3.67
CA HIS A 461 20.45 -10.80 -3.33
C HIS A 461 20.28 -10.75 -1.83
N TYR A 462 20.05 -9.54 -1.33
CA TYR A 462 19.82 -9.26 0.08
C TYR A 462 18.32 -9.14 0.32
N TRP A 463 17.77 -10.04 1.12
CA TRP A 463 16.37 -10.00 1.52
C TRP A 463 16.25 -9.56 2.98
N TYR A 464 15.93 -8.29 3.19
CA TYR A 464 15.74 -7.70 4.50
C TYR A 464 14.28 -7.84 4.95
N THR A 465 14.04 -8.62 6.00
CA THR A 465 12.71 -9.01 6.50
C THR A 465 12.29 -8.24 7.76
N SER A 466 13.26 -7.64 8.47
CA SER A 466 13.05 -6.89 9.73
C SER A 466 12.41 -5.51 9.58
N TRP A 467 11.92 -5.12 8.39
CA TRP A 467 11.19 -3.85 8.20
C TRP A 467 9.68 -4.03 8.44
N PRO A 468 9.08 -3.48 9.52
CA PRO A 468 7.66 -3.65 9.81
C PRO A 468 6.74 -2.93 8.79
N ASP A 469 5.61 -3.54 8.44
CA ASP A 469 4.63 -2.94 7.51
C ASP A 469 4.07 -1.63 8.09
N GLN A 470 4.05 -0.59 7.24
CA GLN A 470 3.52 0.75 7.52
C GLN A 470 4.19 1.53 8.66
N LYS A 471 5.39 1.11 9.11
CA LYS A 471 6.18 1.83 10.11
C LYS A 471 7.65 1.94 9.68
N THR A 472 8.43 2.66 10.48
CA THR A 472 9.88 2.62 10.44
C THR A 472 10.38 1.46 11.32
N PRO A 473 11.57 0.90 11.05
CA PRO A 473 12.18 -0.08 11.94
C PRO A 473 12.32 0.51 13.34
N ASP A 474 11.92 -0.25 14.38
CA ASP A 474 12.07 0.16 15.78
C ASP A 474 13.55 0.38 16.17
N LYS A 475 14.47 -0.17 15.37
CA LYS A 475 15.92 -0.09 15.53
C LYS A 475 16.57 0.41 14.24
N ALA A 476 17.35 1.47 14.34
CA ALA A 476 18.19 1.99 13.26
C ALA A 476 19.41 1.10 12.87
N PRO A 477 20.09 0.37 13.80
CA PRO A 477 21.29 -0.40 13.47
C PRO A 477 21.13 -1.42 12.34
N PRO A 478 20.07 -2.26 12.28
CA PRO A 478 19.94 -3.27 11.23
C PRO A 478 19.95 -2.72 9.79
N LEU A 479 19.30 -1.57 9.55
CA LEU A 479 19.34 -0.92 8.24
C LEU A 479 20.76 -0.43 7.93
N LEU A 480 21.44 0.15 8.93
CA LEU A 480 22.78 0.70 8.75
C LEU A 480 23.80 -0.41 8.45
N GLU A 481 23.69 -1.54 9.14
CA GLU A 481 24.49 -2.74 8.87
C GLU A 481 24.26 -3.24 7.45
N LEU A 482 22.99 -3.39 7.02
CA LEU A 482 22.68 -3.74 5.64
C LEU A 482 23.29 -2.76 4.62
N VAL A 483 23.21 -1.45 4.87
CA VAL A 483 23.82 -0.44 4.01
C VAL A 483 25.34 -0.67 3.93
N GLN A 484 26.02 -0.87 5.06
CA GLN A 484 27.47 -1.11 5.08
C GLN A 484 27.86 -2.39 4.33
N GLU A 485 27.08 -3.47 4.48
CA GLU A 485 27.28 -4.74 3.78
C GLU A 485 27.09 -4.60 2.26
N VAL A 486 26.04 -3.90 1.82
CA VAL A 486 25.77 -3.66 0.40
C VAL A 486 26.85 -2.76 -0.22
N GLU A 487 27.30 -1.71 0.49
CA GLU A 487 28.38 -0.85 0.02
C GLU A 487 29.69 -1.64 -0.14
N ARG A 488 30.03 -2.53 0.81
CA ARG A 488 31.20 -3.41 0.68
C ARG A 488 31.06 -4.34 -0.52
N ALA A 489 29.89 -4.94 -0.70
CA ALA A 489 29.63 -5.80 -1.85
C ALA A 489 29.69 -5.05 -3.19
N ARG A 490 29.32 -3.76 -3.21
CA ARG A 490 29.45 -2.89 -4.38
C ARG A 490 30.92 -2.64 -4.70
N ASP A 491 31.74 -2.38 -3.70
CA ASP A 491 33.18 -2.12 -3.88
C ASP A 491 33.95 -3.38 -4.33
N GLU A 492 33.45 -4.57 -3.98
CA GLU A 492 33.95 -5.87 -4.47
C GLU A 492 33.51 -6.20 -5.91
N ALA A 493 32.45 -5.56 -6.41
CA ALA A 493 31.91 -5.84 -7.73
C ALA A 493 32.87 -5.36 -8.84
N LEU A 494 32.75 -5.95 -10.04
CA LEU A 494 33.57 -5.54 -11.17
C LEU A 494 33.28 -4.07 -11.52
N PRO A 495 34.28 -3.27 -11.95
CA PRO A 495 34.05 -1.88 -12.37
C PRO A 495 33.09 -1.73 -13.56
N SER A 496 32.85 -2.81 -14.31
CA SER A 496 31.89 -2.86 -15.41
C SER A 496 30.49 -3.32 -15.00
N SER A 497 30.25 -3.53 -13.70
CA SER A 497 28.93 -3.89 -13.18
C SER A 497 28.01 -2.69 -13.28
N GLY A 498 26.71 -2.93 -13.47
CA GLY A 498 25.73 -1.86 -13.54
C GLY A 498 25.09 -1.54 -12.19
N PRO A 499 23.91 -0.90 -12.20
CA PRO A 499 23.24 -0.38 -11.01
C PRO A 499 22.88 -1.47 -9.99
N ILE A 500 22.85 -1.08 -8.71
CA ILE A 500 22.22 -1.85 -7.65
C ILE A 500 20.69 -1.72 -7.78
N ILE A 501 19.99 -2.84 -7.87
CA ILE A 501 18.52 -2.83 -7.89
C ILE A 501 18.04 -2.82 -6.44
N VAL A 502 17.18 -1.86 -6.10
CA VAL A 502 16.54 -1.78 -4.78
C VAL A 502 15.03 -1.77 -4.96
N HIS A 503 14.33 -2.64 -4.24
CA HIS A 503 12.87 -2.69 -4.31
C HIS A 503 12.23 -2.97 -2.95
N CYS A 504 10.96 -2.58 -2.85
CA CYS A 504 10.07 -2.97 -1.76
C CYS A 504 8.74 -3.42 -2.38
N SER A 505 7.59 -2.98 -1.88
CA SER A 505 6.30 -3.19 -2.57
C SER A 505 6.10 -2.21 -3.72
N ALA A 506 6.04 -0.90 -3.40
CA ALA A 506 5.83 0.16 -4.40
C ALA A 506 7.12 0.68 -5.06
N GLY A 507 8.27 0.39 -4.46
CA GLY A 507 9.57 0.87 -4.94
C GLY A 507 9.82 2.36 -4.69
N ILE A 508 9.24 2.95 -3.64
CA ILE A 508 9.40 4.39 -3.32
C ILE A 508 9.68 4.69 -1.83
N GLY A 509 8.95 4.09 -0.89
CA GLY A 509 9.09 4.39 0.55
C GLY A 509 10.37 3.80 1.15
N ARG A 510 10.34 2.51 1.51
CA ARG A 510 11.49 1.77 2.06
C ARG A 510 12.73 1.82 1.13
N THR A 511 12.49 1.68 -0.17
CA THR A 511 13.50 1.85 -1.23
C THR A 511 14.17 3.23 -1.16
N GLY A 512 13.38 4.30 -0.99
CA GLY A 512 13.90 5.66 -0.82
C GLY A 512 14.72 5.83 0.44
N CYS A 513 14.25 5.29 1.57
CA CYS A 513 15.02 5.34 2.82
C CYS A 513 16.39 4.67 2.68
N PHE A 514 16.45 3.47 2.07
CA PHE A 514 17.71 2.75 1.89
C PHE A 514 18.68 3.51 0.98
N ILE A 515 18.22 3.93 -0.21
CA ILE A 515 19.09 4.63 -1.17
C ILE A 515 19.56 5.97 -0.58
N ALA A 516 18.66 6.74 0.06
CA ALA A 516 19.04 7.98 0.73
C ALA A 516 20.09 7.73 1.81
N THR A 517 19.88 6.73 2.66
CA THR A 517 20.81 6.38 3.74
C THR A 517 22.19 6.00 3.19
N SER A 518 22.27 5.18 2.14
CA SER A 518 23.54 4.83 1.50
C SER A 518 24.28 6.08 0.98
N ILE A 519 23.60 6.93 0.20
CA ILE A 519 24.19 8.17 -0.35
C ILE A 519 24.69 9.07 0.78
N LEU A 520 23.87 9.28 1.81
CA LEU A 520 24.16 10.18 2.91
C LEU A 520 25.26 9.62 3.83
N CYS A 521 25.36 8.30 4.00
CA CYS A 521 26.48 7.67 4.71
C CYS A 521 27.82 7.91 4.00
N LYS A 522 27.82 7.88 2.66
CA LYS A 522 29.00 8.19 1.84
C LYS A 522 29.33 9.69 1.87
N GLN A 523 28.32 10.56 1.80
CA GLN A 523 28.50 12.00 1.96
C GLN A 523 29.10 12.36 3.31
N LEU A 524 28.52 11.84 4.40
CA LEU A 524 29.00 12.13 5.75
C LEU A 524 30.44 11.65 5.97
N ARG A 525 30.80 10.48 5.43
CA ARG A 525 32.17 9.94 5.49
C ARG A 525 33.17 10.77 4.69
N THR A 526 32.76 11.33 3.55
CA THR A 526 33.66 12.00 2.60
C THR A 526 33.79 13.50 2.88
N GLU A 527 32.69 14.15 3.23
CA GLU A 527 32.58 15.61 3.38
C GLU A 527 32.41 16.06 4.84
N GLY A 528 32.06 15.15 5.76
CA GLY A 528 31.77 15.49 7.15
C GLY A 528 30.45 16.24 7.36
N VAL A 529 29.58 16.28 6.35
CA VAL A 529 28.24 16.90 6.40
C VAL A 529 27.22 15.97 5.75
N ALA A 530 25.93 16.21 6.02
CA ALA A 530 24.83 15.48 5.37
C ALA A 530 23.76 16.47 4.88
N ASP A 531 23.26 16.28 3.66
CA ASP A 531 22.15 17.07 3.10
C ASP A 531 20.98 16.15 2.71
N ILE A 532 20.15 15.85 3.71
CA ILE A 532 19.02 14.92 3.58
C ILE A 532 17.93 15.50 2.67
N LEU A 533 17.69 16.81 2.75
CA LEU A 533 16.71 17.50 1.89
C LEU A 533 17.15 17.44 0.42
N ARG A 534 18.41 17.79 0.12
CA ARG A 534 18.95 17.72 -1.24
C ARG A 534 18.86 16.30 -1.80
N THR A 535 19.26 15.31 -1.01
CA THR A 535 19.20 13.90 -1.42
C THR A 535 17.76 13.50 -1.71
N THR A 536 16.81 13.83 -0.84
CA THR A 536 15.38 13.52 -1.04
C THR A 536 14.82 14.19 -2.29
N CYS A 537 15.14 15.46 -2.50
CA CYS A 537 14.77 16.19 -3.70
C CYS A 537 15.29 15.53 -4.98
N GLN A 538 16.56 15.13 -5.01
CA GLN A 538 17.17 14.43 -6.15
C GLN A 538 16.50 13.07 -6.40
N LEU A 539 16.28 12.27 -5.35
CA LEU A 539 15.59 10.99 -5.49
C LEU A 539 14.17 11.17 -6.04
N ARG A 540 13.46 12.23 -5.63
CA ARG A 540 12.13 12.55 -6.14
C ARG A 540 12.13 13.08 -7.57
N LEU A 541 13.20 13.75 -8.02
CA LEU A 541 13.39 14.08 -9.43
C LEU A 541 13.50 12.79 -10.25
N ASP A 542 14.33 11.85 -9.80
CA ASP A 542 14.60 10.60 -10.51
C ASP A 542 13.38 9.64 -10.47
N ARG A 543 12.68 9.53 -9.33
CA ARG A 543 11.45 8.74 -9.17
C ARG A 543 10.48 9.41 -8.20
N GLY A 544 9.26 9.68 -8.65
CA GLY A 544 8.22 10.33 -7.87
C GLY A 544 7.85 9.54 -6.62
N GLY A 545 7.79 10.24 -5.49
CA GLY A 545 7.35 9.71 -4.21
C GLY A 545 8.43 9.01 -3.37
N MET A 546 9.70 9.07 -3.78
CA MET A 546 10.81 8.55 -2.97
C MET A 546 10.79 9.15 -1.56
N ILE A 547 10.87 8.28 -0.55
CA ILE A 547 10.55 8.57 0.86
C ILE A 547 9.11 9.06 0.98
N GLN A 548 8.22 8.13 1.33
CA GLN A 548 6.78 8.28 1.14
C GLN A 548 6.07 8.92 2.34
N THR A 549 6.59 8.75 3.56
CA THR A 549 5.96 9.28 4.78
C THR A 549 6.93 10.14 5.59
N CYS A 550 6.38 10.97 6.47
CA CYS A 550 7.17 11.84 7.33
C CYS A 550 8.03 11.02 8.31
N GLU A 551 7.48 9.92 8.84
CA GLU A 551 8.18 9.03 9.76
C GLU A 551 9.40 8.41 9.08
N GLN A 552 9.27 8.02 7.80
CA GLN A 552 10.40 7.54 6.98
C GLN A 552 11.49 8.60 6.83
N TYR A 553 11.11 9.86 6.66
CA TYR A 553 12.04 10.99 6.55
C TYR A 553 12.77 11.27 7.88
N GLN A 554 12.03 11.24 9.00
CA GLN A 554 12.59 11.33 10.36
C GLN A 554 13.53 10.15 10.65
N PHE A 555 13.16 8.94 10.22
CA PHE A 555 13.98 7.76 10.40
C PHE A 555 15.33 7.85 9.69
N VAL A 556 15.39 8.40 8.46
CA VAL A 556 16.67 8.66 7.79
C VAL A 556 17.56 9.59 8.62
N HIS A 557 16.99 10.63 9.25
CA HIS A 557 17.74 11.51 10.17
C HIS A 557 18.26 10.76 11.40
N HIS A 558 17.43 9.91 12.02
CA HIS A 558 17.85 9.11 13.17
C HIS A 558 18.96 8.12 12.81
N VAL A 559 18.87 7.43 11.66
CA VAL A 559 19.89 6.49 11.20
C VAL A 559 21.21 7.19 10.94
N LEU A 560 21.20 8.36 10.28
CA LEU A 560 22.42 9.13 10.05
C LEU A 560 23.00 9.70 11.34
N SER A 561 22.15 10.17 12.25
CA SER A 561 22.57 10.57 13.59
C SER A 561 23.23 9.43 14.37
N LEU A 562 22.80 8.18 14.17
CA LEU A 562 23.45 7.02 14.78
C LEU A 562 24.79 6.71 14.11
N TYR A 563 24.83 6.73 12.78
CA TYR A 563 26.03 6.46 12.00
C TYR A 563 27.15 7.47 12.29
N GLU A 564 26.82 8.75 12.43
CA GLU A 564 27.78 9.79 12.83
C GLU A 564 28.44 9.46 14.18
N LYS A 565 27.66 9.03 15.18
CA LYS A 565 28.19 8.63 16.49
C LYS A 565 29.15 7.45 16.40
N GLN A 566 28.88 6.49 15.50
CA GLN A 566 29.78 5.36 15.27
C GLN A 566 31.10 5.80 14.61
N LEU A 567 31.03 6.76 13.67
CA LEU A 567 32.22 7.32 13.02
C LEU A 567 33.11 8.09 14.00
N SER A 568 32.53 8.91 14.88
CA SER A 568 33.30 9.69 15.87
C SER A 568 34.02 8.78 16.88
N HIS A 569 33.35 7.73 17.36
CA HIS A 569 34.01 6.73 18.23
C HIS A 569 35.19 6.03 17.54
N THR A 570 35.06 5.68 16.26
CA THR A 570 36.14 5.01 15.50
C THR A 570 37.32 5.96 15.22
N ALA A 571 37.09 7.28 15.22
CA ALA A 571 38.16 8.27 15.01
C ALA A 571 38.90 8.65 16.31
N GLU A 572 38.31 8.39 17.47
CA GLU A 572 38.93 8.62 18.79
C GLU A 572 39.78 7.43 19.28
N GLU A 573 39.53 6.22 18.76
CA GLU A 573 40.35 5.01 18.93
C GLU A 573 41.54 4.97 17.97
#